data_AF-A0A482VAW7-F1
#
_entry.id   AF-A0A482VAW7-F1
#
_cell.length_a   1.000
_cell.length_b   1.000
_cell.length_c   1.000
_cell.angle_alpha   90.00
_cell.angle_beta   90.00
_cell.angle_gamma   90.00
#
_symmetry.space_group_name_H-M   'P 1'
#
loop_
_entity.id
_entity.type
_entity.pdbx_description
1 polymer ?
#
loop_
_entity_poly.entity_id
_entity_poly.type
_entity_poly.pdbx_seq_one_letter_code
_entity_poly.pdbx_strand_id
1 'polypeptide(L)'
;LWYLHNVEALKITSLDVPKSAWDAVKLNCKYDLEGETLYGVKWYKDQSEFFRCLADGTVQEFPLKDIKIYHTGSSQTGSCFFELTALTSKSGGEYMCEVSLDRPTFQTVTKTAHLQIIEPSKISNDELSKTPESTPCSTNNAPTESLEKYDPKNVTKADMKWRTPWHQKEGHHYSTLRSFYSEDNQTNLLKLLQTPIDLSPSAIKKWWAKKQEYKEIVLQSYLPERNQILGNELAAAHFIVHRGGAVKFYTQDKWIKANENQEYKLPRFYEEDKILQAIDCSNMNLYYEGLLNLRDLKKVEWLSFNGVEQFDDWCLDRISNLFSHSLIYLDIRNCPNYTERGLGALYKMENLKILCIDDLLMTTSFEMTCLMLQEVNPHLDIQIGE
;
A
#
# COMPACT_ATOMS: atom_id res chain seq x y z
N LEU A 1 8.46 34.73 -6.81
CA LEU A 1 8.74 33.99 -5.55
C LEU A 1 7.64 32.96 -5.40
N TRP A 2 7.81 31.79 -6.04
CA TRP A 2 6.82 30.72 -6.01
C TRP A 2 7.19 29.77 -4.89
N TYR A 3 6.31 29.65 -3.90
CA TYR A 3 6.46 28.73 -2.78
C TYR A 3 6.46 27.28 -3.31
N LEU A 4 7.51 26.55 -2.97
CA LEU A 4 7.54 25.08 -3.02
C LEU A 4 6.43 24.58 -2.09
N HIS A 5 5.30 24.15 -2.64
CA HIS A 5 4.43 23.26 -1.87
C HIS A 5 5.16 21.91 -1.82
N ASN A 6 5.81 21.65 -0.69
CA ASN A 6 6.15 20.28 -0.31
C ASN A 6 4.85 19.48 -0.38
N VAL A 7 4.84 18.45 -1.21
CA VAL A 7 3.83 17.40 -1.08
C VAL A 7 4.24 16.62 0.16
N GLU A 8 3.73 17.07 1.30
CA GLU A 8 3.82 16.33 2.54
C GLU A 8 2.85 15.14 2.44
N ALA A 9 3.19 14.04 3.11
CA ALA A 9 2.39 12.82 3.14
C ALA A 9 2.12 12.44 4.60
N LEU A 10 1.01 11.73 4.83
CA LEU A 10 0.58 11.26 6.16
C LEU A 10 1.78 10.78 7.00
N LYS A 11 1.90 11.33 8.21
CA LYS A 11 3.00 11.01 9.12
C LYS A 11 2.54 10.94 10.58
N ILE A 12 3.06 9.96 11.31
CA ILE A 12 2.94 9.89 12.78
C ILE A 12 4.01 10.84 13.36
N THR A 13 3.57 11.96 13.92
CA THR A 13 4.45 13.00 14.48
C THR A 13 5.10 12.53 15.78
N SER A 14 4.32 11.93 16.68
CA SER A 14 4.85 11.31 17.90
C SER A 14 4.09 10.05 18.30
N LEU A 15 4.83 9.09 18.86
CA LEU A 15 4.27 7.92 19.53
C LEU A 15 4.77 7.95 20.97
N ASP A 16 3.89 8.36 21.86
CA ASP A 16 4.17 8.57 23.27
C ASP A 16 3.85 7.27 24.02
N VAL A 17 4.83 6.36 24.04
CA VAL A 17 4.83 5.14 24.85
C VAL A 17 6.11 5.16 25.69
N PRO A 18 6.03 5.27 27.03
CA PRO A 18 7.23 5.35 27.86
C PRO A 18 7.96 4.02 27.88
N LYS A 19 9.28 4.08 28.08
CA LYS A 19 10.13 2.88 28.17
C LYS A 19 9.74 1.99 29.33
N SER A 20 9.29 2.58 30.43
CA SER A 20 8.82 1.85 31.61
C SER A 20 7.62 2.50 32.29
N ALA A 21 6.75 1.67 32.87
CA ALA A 21 5.57 2.08 33.63
C ALA A 21 5.29 1.12 34.79
N TRP A 22 4.64 1.60 35.85
CA TRP A 22 4.48 0.84 37.10
C TRP A 22 3.01 0.52 37.39
N ASP A 23 2.15 1.54 37.48
CA ASP A 23 0.75 1.38 37.91
C ASP A 23 -0.24 1.72 36.78
N ALA A 24 -0.15 2.95 36.27
CA ALA A 24 -0.92 3.41 35.12
C ALA A 24 -0.01 4.15 34.13
N VAL A 25 -0.40 4.12 32.85
CA VAL A 25 0.36 4.79 31.79
C VAL A 25 -0.55 5.31 30.69
N LYS A 26 -0.34 6.57 30.31
CA LYS A 26 -1.02 7.18 29.18
C LYS A 26 -0.24 6.91 27.89
N LEU A 27 -0.91 6.31 26.91
CA LEU A 27 -0.39 6.12 25.56
C LEU A 27 -1.04 7.16 24.65
N ASN A 28 -0.25 7.74 23.74
CA ASN A 28 -0.76 8.69 22.78
C ASN A 28 -0.06 8.53 21.42
N CYS A 29 -0.84 8.55 20.35
CA CYS A 29 -0.36 8.57 18.98
C CYS A 29 -0.83 9.88 18.35
N LYS A 30 0.14 10.74 18.02
CA LYS A 30 -0.09 12.02 17.35
C LYS A 30 0.27 11.88 15.88
N TYR A 31 -0.55 12.45 15.02
CA TYR A 31 -0.43 12.31 13.58
C TYR A 31 -0.85 13.58 12.87
N ASP A 32 -0.32 13.78 11.67
CA ASP A 32 -0.65 14.89 10.79
C ASP A 32 -1.29 14.34 9.51
N LEU A 33 -2.52 14.80 9.22
CA LEU A 33 -3.33 14.38 8.08
C LEU A 33 -3.11 15.27 6.85
N GLU A 34 -2.51 16.45 7.03
CA GLU A 34 -2.08 17.36 5.96
C GLU A 34 -3.16 17.71 4.90
N GLY A 35 -4.43 17.69 5.33
CA GLY A 35 -5.58 18.08 4.51
C GLY A 35 -6.47 16.91 4.05
N GLU A 36 -6.10 15.67 4.34
CA GLU A 36 -6.93 14.49 4.06
C GLU A 36 -7.82 14.09 5.25
N THR A 37 -8.87 13.32 4.99
CA THR A 37 -9.78 12.83 6.02
C THR A 37 -9.26 11.54 6.64
N LEU A 38 -9.25 11.45 7.97
CA LEU A 38 -8.91 10.23 8.69
C LEU A 38 -9.96 9.14 8.42
N TYR A 39 -9.54 7.90 8.24
CA TYR A 39 -10.44 6.73 8.34
C TYR A 39 -10.48 6.22 9.78
N GLY A 40 -9.30 5.99 10.38
CA GLY A 40 -9.18 5.62 11.79
C GLY A 40 -7.75 5.41 12.25
N VAL A 41 -7.58 5.33 13.57
CA VAL A 41 -6.32 4.99 14.25
C VAL A 41 -6.53 3.71 15.02
N LYS A 42 -5.72 2.68 14.74
CA LYS A 42 -5.76 1.39 15.44
C LYS A 42 -4.53 1.20 16.31
N TRP A 43 -4.72 0.54 17.44
CA TRP A 43 -3.67 0.18 18.37
C TRP A 43 -3.60 -1.32 18.56
N TYR A 44 -2.37 -1.84 18.51
CA TYR A 44 -2.07 -3.25 18.67
C TYR A 44 -1.08 -3.46 19.81
N LYS A 45 -1.29 -4.53 20.59
CA LYS A 45 -0.31 -5.07 21.53
C LYS A 45 0.06 -6.46 21.05
N ASP A 46 1.35 -6.72 20.84
CA ASP A 46 1.87 -8.02 20.39
C ASP A 46 1.05 -8.60 19.21
N GLN A 47 0.79 -7.76 18.20
CA GLN A 47 0.01 -8.05 16.98
C GLN A 47 -1.53 -8.20 17.16
N SER A 48 -2.06 -8.04 18.37
CA SER A 48 -3.51 -8.09 18.63
C SER A 48 -4.09 -6.68 18.77
N GLU A 49 -5.11 -6.36 17.97
CA GLU A 49 -5.83 -5.09 18.09
C GLU A 49 -6.58 -5.03 19.42
N PHE A 50 -6.49 -3.90 20.12
CA PHE A 50 -7.15 -3.72 21.42
C PHE A 50 -7.87 -2.38 21.58
N PHE A 51 -7.58 -1.40 20.71
CA PHE A 51 -8.20 -0.07 20.78
C PHE A 51 -8.22 0.61 19.41
N ARG A 52 -9.30 1.34 19.12
CA ARG A 52 -9.48 2.05 17.84
C ARG A 52 -10.17 3.39 18.03
N CYS A 53 -9.62 4.45 17.43
CA CYS A 53 -10.25 5.77 17.29
C CYS A 53 -10.76 5.95 15.85
N LEU A 54 -12.03 6.29 15.67
CA LEU A 54 -12.65 6.56 14.36
C LEU A 54 -12.72 8.07 14.08
N ALA A 55 -12.91 8.41 12.80
CA ALA A 55 -12.97 9.79 12.33
C ALA A 55 -14.13 10.62 12.91
N ASP A 56 -15.22 9.95 13.29
CA ASP A 56 -16.40 10.54 13.94
C ASP A 56 -16.18 10.80 15.45
N GLY A 57 -14.99 10.49 15.97
CA GLY A 57 -14.66 10.60 17.39
C GLY A 57 -15.08 9.38 18.21
N THR A 58 -15.74 8.39 17.60
CA THR A 58 -16.11 7.14 18.25
C THR A 58 -14.87 6.32 18.58
N VAL A 59 -14.88 5.70 19.76
CA VAL A 59 -13.81 4.82 20.24
C VAL A 59 -14.35 3.40 20.36
N GLN A 60 -13.57 2.41 19.93
CA GLN A 60 -13.89 0.99 20.06
C GLN A 60 -12.78 0.28 20.85
N GLU A 61 -13.18 -0.57 21.80
CA GLU A 61 -12.28 -1.41 22.59
C GLU A 61 -12.43 -2.87 22.18
N PHE A 62 -11.30 -3.58 22.07
CA PHE A 62 -11.26 -5.01 21.86
C PHE A 62 -10.58 -5.64 23.08
N PRO A 63 -11.33 -6.32 23.97
CA PRO A 63 -10.82 -6.71 25.28
C PRO A 63 -9.69 -7.74 25.17
N LEU A 64 -8.53 -7.39 25.72
CA LEU A 64 -7.40 -8.30 25.93
C LEU A 64 -7.29 -8.66 27.42
N LYS A 65 -6.89 -9.91 27.71
CA LYS A 65 -6.84 -10.43 29.09
C LYS A 65 -5.86 -9.68 30.00
N ASP A 66 -4.81 -9.10 29.42
CA ASP A 66 -3.68 -8.51 30.17
C ASP A 66 -3.70 -6.97 30.17
N ILE A 67 -4.78 -6.33 29.71
CA ILE A 67 -4.88 -4.87 29.58
C ILE A 67 -6.24 -4.38 30.07
N LYS A 68 -6.26 -3.31 30.87
CA LYS A 68 -7.47 -2.53 31.18
C LYS A 68 -7.30 -1.11 30.67
N ILE A 69 -8.27 -0.65 29.90
CA ILE A 69 -8.25 0.65 29.22
C ILE A 69 -9.19 1.60 29.94
N TYR A 70 -8.72 2.82 30.16
CA TYR A 70 -9.52 3.96 30.58
C TYR A 70 -9.42 5.04 29.50
N HIS A 71 -10.56 5.50 29.00
CA HIS A 71 -10.63 6.57 28.01
C HIS A 71 -11.75 7.54 28.36
N THR A 72 -11.54 8.84 28.13
CA THR A 72 -12.49 9.91 28.50
C THR A 72 -13.47 10.28 27.37
N GLY A 73 -13.71 9.38 26.42
CA GLY A 73 -14.82 9.49 25.47
C GLY A 73 -14.67 10.46 24.29
N SER A 74 -13.47 10.98 23.98
CA SER A 74 -13.26 11.76 22.75
C SER A 74 -11.83 11.67 22.23
N SER A 75 -11.64 11.07 21.07
CA SER A 75 -10.45 11.30 20.25
C SER A 75 -10.46 12.75 19.76
N GLN A 76 -9.33 13.43 19.87
CA GLN A 76 -9.16 14.76 19.28
C GLN A 76 -8.57 14.60 17.87
N THR A 77 -9.01 15.42 16.91
CA THR A 77 -8.41 15.42 15.58
C THR A 77 -6.89 15.60 15.68
N GLY A 78 -6.12 14.64 15.14
CA GLY A 78 -4.65 14.63 15.21
C GLY A 78 -4.05 13.90 16.43
N SER A 79 -4.87 13.33 17.33
CA SER A 79 -4.39 12.60 18.50
C SER A 79 -5.36 11.50 18.97
N CYS A 80 -4.86 10.28 19.09
CA CYS A 80 -5.59 9.15 19.67
C CYS A 80 -4.85 8.68 20.93
N PHE A 81 -5.48 8.84 22.10
CA PHE A 81 -4.90 8.53 23.40
C PHE A 81 -5.85 7.79 24.32
N PHE A 82 -5.28 6.98 25.21
CA PHE A 82 -5.96 6.27 26.28
C PHE A 82 -4.99 6.00 27.43
N GLU A 83 -5.51 5.57 28.56
CA GLU A 83 -4.72 5.22 29.73
C GLU A 83 -4.86 3.72 30.02
N LEU A 84 -3.73 3.04 30.17
CA LEU A 84 -3.69 1.69 30.71
C LEU A 84 -3.67 1.76 32.22
N THR A 85 -4.55 0.99 32.86
CA THR A 85 -4.70 0.93 34.32
C THR A 85 -4.49 -0.50 34.82
N ALA A 86 -4.11 -0.64 36.09
CA ALA A 86 -3.86 -1.94 36.72
C ALA A 86 -2.84 -2.79 35.93
N LEU A 87 -1.70 -2.19 35.61
CA LEU A 87 -0.63 -2.83 34.85
C LEU A 87 -0.09 -4.06 35.61
N THR A 88 0.20 -5.12 34.87
CA THR A 88 0.85 -6.35 35.37
C THR A 88 2.08 -6.64 34.52
N SER A 89 2.96 -7.55 34.95
CA SER A 89 4.10 -8.00 34.12
C SER A 89 3.72 -8.38 32.68
N LYS A 90 2.50 -8.89 32.44
CA LYS A 90 2.00 -9.27 31.11
C LYS A 90 1.47 -8.10 30.28
N SER A 91 1.20 -6.96 30.91
CA SER A 91 0.82 -5.72 30.23
C SER A 91 2.01 -5.10 29.48
N GLY A 92 3.24 -5.50 29.77
CA GLY A 92 4.41 -5.16 28.96
C GLY A 92 4.39 -5.82 27.58
N GLY A 93 5.19 -5.29 26.66
CA GLY A 93 5.28 -5.82 25.29
C GLY A 93 5.48 -4.75 24.23
N GLU A 94 5.26 -5.13 22.99
CA GLU A 94 5.32 -4.21 21.85
C GLU A 94 3.95 -3.58 21.57
N TYR A 95 3.92 -2.25 21.53
CA TYR A 95 2.75 -1.46 21.21
C TYR A 95 2.93 -0.80 19.84
N MET A 96 1.94 -0.95 18.97
CA MET A 96 1.93 -0.39 17.62
C MET A 96 0.73 0.54 17.43
N CYS A 97 0.97 1.72 16.86
CA CYS A 97 -0.07 2.60 16.34
C CYS A 97 -0.08 2.54 14.81
N GLU A 98 -1.27 2.41 14.22
CA GLU A 98 -1.55 2.45 12.78
C GLU A 98 -2.54 3.59 12.50
N VAL A 99 -2.18 4.52 11.62
CA VAL A 99 -3.04 5.63 11.21
C VAL A 99 -3.37 5.46 9.73
N SER A 100 -4.65 5.45 9.38
CA SER A 100 -5.13 5.26 8.01
C SER A 100 -6.00 6.42 7.56
N LEU A 101 -5.80 6.88 6.33
CA LEU A 101 -6.64 7.88 5.66
C LEU A 101 -7.88 7.25 5.02
N ASP A 102 -8.89 8.08 4.84
CA ASP A 102 -10.10 7.77 4.08
C ASP A 102 -9.83 7.99 2.57
N ARG A 103 -10.86 7.80 1.75
CA ARG A 103 -10.83 8.01 0.30
C ARG A 103 -10.18 9.36 -0.07
N PRO A 104 -9.38 9.43 -1.15
CA PRO A 104 -9.17 8.42 -2.19
C PRO A 104 -7.86 7.61 -2.04
N THR A 105 -6.94 8.05 -1.19
CA THR A 105 -5.56 7.53 -1.12
C THR A 105 -5.44 6.26 -0.30
N PHE A 106 -6.27 6.10 0.74
CA PHE A 106 -6.22 4.99 1.71
C PHE A 106 -4.81 4.74 2.28
N GLN A 107 -3.97 5.79 2.35
CA GLN A 107 -2.61 5.65 2.83
C GLN A 107 -2.61 5.28 4.32
N THR A 108 -1.70 4.38 4.71
CA THR A 108 -1.55 3.94 6.10
C THR A 108 -0.09 4.07 6.55
N VAL A 109 0.12 4.54 7.78
CA VAL A 109 1.44 4.62 8.43
C VAL A 109 1.41 3.95 9.79
N THR A 110 2.51 3.31 10.17
CA THR A 110 2.64 2.60 11.45
C THR A 110 3.89 3.04 12.22
N LYS A 111 3.81 2.97 13.55
CA LYS A 111 4.95 3.20 14.45
C LYS A 111 4.85 2.28 15.66
N THR A 112 5.97 1.69 16.06
CA THR A 112 6.04 0.76 17.20
C THR A 112 6.90 1.31 18.34
N ALA A 113 6.60 0.89 19.56
CA ALA A 113 7.35 1.19 20.77
C ALA A 113 7.22 0.05 21.78
N HIS A 114 8.23 -0.13 22.63
CA HIS A 114 8.27 -1.18 23.64
C HIS A 114 8.03 -0.62 25.04
N LEU A 115 7.14 -1.27 25.81
CA LEU A 115 6.80 -0.90 27.18
C LEU A 115 7.23 -2.01 28.15
N GLN A 116 8.08 -1.65 29.11
CA GLN A 116 8.49 -2.52 30.21
C GLN A 116 7.73 -2.20 31.50
N ILE A 117 7.16 -3.21 32.16
CA ILE A 117 6.48 -3.01 33.45
C ILE A 117 7.47 -3.23 34.60
N ILE A 118 7.55 -2.27 35.52
CA ILE A 118 8.36 -2.40 36.73
C ILE A 118 7.41 -2.62 37.89
N GLU A 119 7.45 -3.81 38.47
CA GLU A 119 6.70 -4.11 39.68
C GLU A 119 7.42 -3.50 40.90
N PRO A 120 6.72 -2.79 41.80
CA PRO A 120 7.33 -2.34 43.04
C PRO A 120 7.71 -3.57 43.88
N SER A 121 9.01 -3.77 44.08
CA SER A 121 9.52 -4.80 44.98
C SER A 121 8.97 -4.56 46.39
N LYS A 122 8.37 -5.60 46.98
CA LYS A 122 8.04 -5.60 48.42
C LYS A 122 9.35 -5.48 49.19
N ILE A 123 9.67 -4.29 49.69
CA ILE A 123 10.74 -4.09 50.67
C ILE A 123 10.22 -4.70 51.98
N SER A 124 10.57 -5.96 52.25
CA SER A 124 10.50 -6.50 53.60
C SER A 124 11.66 -5.90 54.39
N ASN A 125 11.30 -5.00 55.31
CA ASN A 125 12.17 -4.59 56.39
C ASN A 125 12.47 -5.82 57.26
N ASP A 126 13.71 -6.30 57.27
CA ASP A 126 14.31 -6.90 58.46
C ASP A 126 15.84 -6.94 58.34
N GLU A 127 16.47 -6.63 59.48
CA GLU A 127 17.91 -6.63 59.77
C GLU A 127 18.71 -5.34 59.48
N LEU A 128 18.29 -4.29 60.18
CA LEU A 128 19.18 -3.29 60.75
C LEU A 128 19.96 -3.92 61.93
N SER A 129 21.21 -4.34 61.72
CA SER A 129 22.32 -4.08 62.67
C SER A 129 23.66 -4.57 62.12
N LYS A 130 24.45 -3.61 61.60
CA LYS A 130 25.86 -3.36 61.97
C LYS A 130 26.48 -2.35 60.99
N THR A 131 26.85 -1.21 61.54
CA THR A 131 27.76 -0.18 60.98
C THR A 131 28.89 0.05 61.99
N PRO A 132 29.98 0.77 61.69
CA PRO A 132 30.50 1.22 60.38
C PRO A 132 32.00 0.89 60.21
N GLU A 133 32.50 0.78 58.98
CA GLU A 133 33.92 1.10 58.76
C GLU A 133 34.12 1.71 57.37
N SER A 134 35.01 2.69 57.34
CA SER A 134 35.19 3.75 56.35
C SER A 134 35.53 3.29 54.94
N THR A 135 34.86 3.87 53.94
CA THR A 135 35.27 3.87 52.53
C THR A 135 35.66 5.27 52.08
N PRO A 136 36.89 5.48 51.57
CA PRO A 136 37.13 6.40 50.47
C PRO A 136 36.84 5.71 49.12
N CYS A 137 36.44 6.55 48.18
CA CYS A 137 36.02 6.30 46.80
C CYS A 137 37.00 5.45 45.96
N SER A 138 36.47 4.57 45.10
CA SER A 138 36.99 4.28 43.74
C SER A 138 36.08 3.38 42.88
N THR A 139 35.75 3.91 41.69
CA THR A 139 35.68 3.30 40.35
C THR A 139 34.79 2.07 40.04
N ASN A 140 33.87 2.30 39.09
CA ASN A 140 33.35 1.45 38.00
C ASN A 140 33.65 -0.06 38.04
N ASN A 141 32.60 -0.90 38.02
CA ASN A 141 32.66 -2.25 37.47
C ASN A 141 31.34 -2.66 36.79
N ALA A 142 31.44 -2.98 35.50
CA ALA A 142 30.49 -3.78 34.73
C ALA A 142 30.73 -5.29 35.00
N PRO A 143 29.79 -6.19 34.69
CA PRO A 143 29.98 -7.62 34.89
C PRO A 143 30.96 -8.17 33.84
N THR A 144 32.05 -8.77 34.31
CA THR A 144 33.02 -9.51 33.50
C THR A 144 32.49 -10.92 33.26
N GLU A 145 31.96 -11.20 32.08
CA GLU A 145 31.82 -12.57 31.58
C GLU A 145 33.22 -13.15 31.31
N SER A 146 33.53 -14.29 31.93
CA SER A 146 34.77 -15.01 31.72
C SER A 146 34.83 -15.57 30.29
N LEU A 147 35.78 -15.06 29.49
CA LEU A 147 36.14 -15.63 28.18
C LEU A 147 36.73 -17.04 28.35
N GLU A 148 35.97 -18.08 28.03
CA GLU A 148 36.52 -19.42 27.85
C GLU A 148 37.46 -19.43 26.63
N LYS A 149 38.65 -20.02 26.81
CA LYS A 149 39.68 -20.11 25.75
C LYS A 149 39.24 -21.08 24.65
N TYR A 150 39.32 -20.63 23.41
CA TYR A 150 39.05 -21.42 22.21
C TYR A 150 39.99 -22.64 22.12
N ASP A 151 39.42 -23.84 22.15
CA ASP A 151 40.15 -25.11 22.05
C ASP A 151 39.90 -25.76 20.67
N PRO A 152 40.90 -25.80 19.76
CA PRO A 152 40.69 -26.17 18.35
C PRO A 152 40.31 -27.64 18.10
N LYS A 153 40.26 -28.48 19.14
CA LYS A 153 39.89 -29.91 19.05
C LYS A 153 38.40 -30.21 19.28
N ASN A 154 37.63 -29.23 19.78
CA ASN A 154 36.22 -29.39 20.15
C ASN A 154 35.27 -28.56 19.27
N VAL A 155 35.63 -28.31 18.01
CA VAL A 155 34.78 -27.54 17.09
C VAL A 155 33.87 -28.50 16.32
N THR A 156 32.55 -28.40 16.53
CA THR A 156 31.58 -29.17 15.74
C THR A 156 31.24 -28.46 14.43
N LYS A 157 30.70 -29.18 13.44
CA LYS A 157 30.30 -28.59 12.14
C LYS A 157 29.24 -27.49 12.27
N ALA A 158 28.49 -27.47 13.38
CA ALA A 158 27.50 -26.43 13.68
C ALA A 158 28.16 -25.09 14.08
N ASP A 159 29.36 -25.13 14.66
CA ASP A 159 30.12 -23.97 15.15
C ASP A 159 30.92 -23.30 14.03
N MET A 160 31.19 -24.02 12.94
CA MET A 160 31.92 -23.52 11.77
C MET A 160 31.04 -22.67 10.84
N LYS A 161 30.38 -21.63 11.36
CA LYS A 161 29.69 -20.60 10.54
C LYS A 161 30.61 -19.43 10.28
N TRP A 162 31.61 -19.62 9.42
CA TRP A 162 32.59 -18.57 9.09
C TRP A 162 31.98 -17.39 8.31
N ARG A 163 30.73 -17.52 7.80
CA ARG A 163 29.86 -16.42 7.34
C ARG A 163 28.39 -16.83 7.45
N THR A 164 27.59 -16.14 8.26
CA THR A 164 26.13 -16.12 8.04
C THR A 164 25.85 -15.04 7.01
N PRO A 165 25.00 -15.28 6.00
CA PRO A 165 24.55 -14.23 5.11
C PRO A 165 23.91 -13.08 5.92
N TRP A 166 24.12 -11.84 5.48
CA TRP A 166 23.73 -10.63 6.22
C TRP A 166 22.22 -10.55 6.58
N HIS A 167 21.39 -11.29 5.86
CA HIS A 167 19.93 -11.36 6.05
C HIS A 167 19.49 -12.19 7.26
N GLN A 168 20.37 -13.02 7.84
CA GLN A 168 20.00 -14.04 8.82
C GLN A 168 20.51 -13.79 10.25
N LYS A 169 21.00 -12.58 10.53
CA LYS A 169 21.41 -12.16 11.89
C LYS A 169 20.27 -11.41 12.58
N GLU A 170 19.68 -12.05 13.59
CA GLU A 170 18.71 -11.42 14.50
C GLU A 170 19.46 -10.55 15.53
N GLY A 171 19.02 -9.32 15.79
CA GLY A 171 19.37 -8.60 17.03
C GLY A 171 20.12 -7.26 16.95
N HIS A 172 20.30 -6.61 15.80
CA HIS A 172 20.88 -5.26 15.77
C HIS A 172 20.07 -4.27 14.95
N HIS A 173 19.89 -3.08 15.52
CA HIS A 173 19.22 -1.92 14.94
C HIS A 173 19.64 -1.71 13.49
N TYR A 174 18.67 -1.83 12.60
CA TYR A 174 18.88 -1.53 11.20
C TYR A 174 18.97 -0.01 11.02
N SER A 175 19.97 0.44 10.27
CA SER A 175 20.01 1.80 9.77
C SER A 175 18.77 2.05 8.90
N THR A 176 18.22 3.27 8.94
CA THR A 176 17.14 3.74 8.05
C THR A 176 17.43 3.50 6.57
N LEU A 177 18.70 3.23 6.24
CA LEU A 177 19.13 2.85 4.92
C LEU A 177 18.67 1.44 4.49
N ARG A 178 18.39 0.51 5.42
CA ARG A 178 17.90 -0.86 5.14
C ARG A 178 16.56 -0.86 4.40
N SER A 179 15.70 0.12 4.65
CA SER A 179 14.44 0.28 3.91
C SER A 179 14.64 0.61 2.42
N PHE A 180 15.84 1.03 2.01
CA PHE A 180 16.19 1.18 0.60
C PHE A 180 16.80 -0.09 -0.03
N TYR A 181 17.03 -1.14 0.76
CA TYR A 181 17.55 -2.45 0.32
C TYR A 181 16.43 -3.52 0.35
N SER A 182 15.40 -3.34 -0.47
CA SER A 182 14.54 -4.46 -0.89
C SER A 182 15.22 -5.21 -2.05
N GLU A 183 15.16 -6.55 -2.08
CA GLU A 183 15.86 -7.40 -3.06
C GLU A 183 15.49 -7.08 -4.52
N ASP A 184 14.28 -6.59 -4.79
CA ASP A 184 13.81 -6.29 -6.15
C ASP A 184 14.36 -4.98 -6.73
N ASN A 185 14.85 -4.06 -5.89
CA ASN A 185 15.32 -2.72 -6.30
C ASN A 185 16.85 -2.62 -6.54
N GLN A 186 17.59 -3.70 -6.35
CA GLN A 186 19.06 -3.66 -6.29
C GLN A 186 19.72 -3.26 -7.61
N THR A 187 19.24 -3.76 -8.75
CA THR A 187 19.89 -3.50 -10.04
C THR A 187 19.69 -2.05 -10.49
N ASN A 188 18.50 -1.49 -10.29
CA ASN A 188 18.19 -0.12 -10.66
C ASN A 188 18.92 0.88 -9.77
N LEU A 189 19.02 0.62 -8.46
CA LEU A 189 19.75 1.46 -7.53
C LEU A 189 21.27 1.38 -7.77
N LEU A 190 21.82 0.18 -7.99
CA LEU A 190 23.24 0.03 -8.34
C LEU A 190 23.58 0.69 -9.68
N LYS A 191 22.72 0.56 -10.69
CA LYS A 191 22.86 1.31 -11.96
C LYS A 191 22.82 2.81 -11.71
N LEU A 192 21.87 3.31 -10.90
CA LEU A 192 21.76 4.74 -10.56
C LEU A 192 23.02 5.27 -9.87
N LEU A 193 23.61 4.49 -8.95
CA LEU A 193 24.84 4.83 -8.24
C LEU A 193 26.09 4.75 -9.15
N GLN A 194 26.07 3.89 -10.16
CA GLN A 194 27.16 3.72 -11.14
C GLN A 194 27.12 4.76 -12.25
N THR A 195 25.94 5.29 -12.60
CA THR A 195 25.80 6.34 -13.61
C THR A 195 26.16 7.72 -13.04
N PRO A 196 26.92 8.56 -13.77
CA PRO A 196 27.20 9.92 -13.33
C PRO A 196 25.90 10.73 -13.24
N ILE A 197 25.73 11.51 -12.17
CA ILE A 197 24.57 12.38 -11.99
C ILE A 197 24.68 13.54 -12.98
N ASP A 198 23.85 13.52 -14.02
CA ASP A 198 23.70 14.64 -14.94
C ASP A 198 22.77 15.69 -14.30
N LEU A 199 23.35 16.77 -13.78
CA LEU A 199 22.64 17.90 -13.17
C LEU A 199 22.24 18.98 -14.20
N SER A 200 22.29 18.68 -15.50
CA SER A 200 21.85 19.63 -16.52
C SER A 200 20.34 19.93 -16.37
N PRO A 201 19.88 21.17 -16.66
CA PRO A 201 18.47 21.52 -16.54
C PRO A 201 17.52 20.62 -17.36
N SER A 202 17.98 20.15 -18.52
CA SER A 202 17.24 19.20 -19.35
C SER A 202 17.18 17.80 -18.73
N ALA A 203 18.27 17.31 -18.13
CA ALA A 203 18.28 16.05 -17.40
C ALA A 203 17.42 16.12 -16.14
N ILE A 204 17.46 17.23 -15.40
CA ILE A 204 16.59 17.46 -14.23
C ILE A 204 15.12 17.46 -14.66
N LYS A 205 14.76 18.14 -15.76
CA LYS A 205 13.39 18.12 -16.29
C LYS A 205 12.94 16.71 -16.66
N LYS A 206 13.79 15.94 -17.35
CA LYS A 206 13.51 14.53 -17.71
C LYS A 206 13.39 13.65 -16.47
N TRP A 207 14.26 13.83 -15.48
CA TRP A 207 14.22 13.10 -14.21
C TRP A 207 12.93 13.38 -13.45
N TRP A 208 12.50 14.65 -13.37
CA TRP A 208 11.23 15.02 -12.75
C TRP A 208 10.03 14.41 -13.47
N ALA A 209 10.00 14.47 -14.80
CA ALA A 209 8.94 13.83 -15.59
C ALA A 209 8.87 12.31 -15.33
N LYS A 210 10.02 11.63 -15.35
CA LYS A 210 10.13 10.20 -15.05
C LYS A 210 9.71 9.87 -13.62
N LYS A 211 10.02 10.75 -12.67
CA LYS A 211 9.61 10.58 -11.27
C LYS A 211 8.10 10.72 -11.11
N GLN A 212 7.49 11.66 -11.84
CA GLN A 212 6.04 11.85 -11.85
C GLN A 212 5.33 10.64 -12.46
N GLU A 213 5.83 10.15 -13.61
CA GLU A 213 5.36 8.92 -14.24
C GLU A 213 5.43 7.72 -13.29
N TYR A 214 6.57 7.52 -12.62
CA TYR A 214 6.71 6.45 -11.62
C TYR A 214 5.69 6.58 -10.48
N LYS A 215 5.43 7.80 -10.00
CA LYS A 215 4.42 8.05 -8.99
C LYS A 215 3.02 7.64 -9.49
N GLU A 216 2.66 8.00 -10.73
CA GLU A 216 1.38 7.61 -11.32
C GLU A 216 1.22 6.09 -11.43
N ILE A 217 2.27 5.38 -11.87
CA ILE A 217 2.28 3.91 -11.95
C ILE A 217 2.02 3.29 -10.57
N VAL A 218 2.75 3.74 -9.55
CA VAL A 218 2.60 3.22 -8.18
C VAL A 218 1.22 3.51 -7.61
N LEU A 219 0.68 4.71 -7.84
CA LEU A 219 -0.68 5.08 -7.41
C LEU A 219 -1.78 4.27 -8.11
N GLN A 220 -1.47 3.66 -9.26
CA GLN A 220 -2.39 2.79 -9.99
C GLN A 220 -2.32 1.33 -9.57
N SER A 221 -1.33 0.93 -8.75
CA SER A 221 -1.20 -0.45 -8.29
C SER A 221 -2.45 -0.96 -7.55
N TYR A 222 -2.67 -2.28 -7.65
CA TYR A 222 -3.80 -2.95 -7.04
C TYR A 222 -3.67 -2.99 -5.51
N LEU A 223 -4.68 -2.46 -4.82
CA LEU A 223 -4.77 -2.46 -3.36
C LEU A 223 -5.82 -3.46 -2.87
N PRO A 224 -5.42 -4.59 -2.25
CA PRO A 224 -6.36 -5.65 -1.85
C PRO A 224 -7.33 -5.18 -0.75
N GLU A 225 -6.90 -4.29 0.14
CA GLU A 225 -7.69 -3.76 1.26
C GLU A 225 -8.93 -2.99 0.75
N ARG A 226 -8.79 -2.21 -0.31
CA ARG A 226 -9.89 -1.47 -0.93
C ARG A 226 -10.97 -2.43 -1.46
N ASN A 227 -10.54 -3.51 -2.08
CA ASN A 227 -11.44 -4.53 -2.63
C ASN A 227 -12.15 -5.33 -1.54
N GLN A 228 -11.54 -5.52 -0.36
CA GLN A 228 -12.20 -6.17 0.78
C GLN A 228 -13.36 -5.32 1.34
N ILE A 229 -13.24 -3.98 1.30
CA ILE A 229 -14.25 -3.07 1.84
C ILE A 229 -15.39 -2.82 0.82
N LEU A 230 -15.04 -2.64 -0.44
CA LEU A 230 -15.98 -2.17 -1.49
C LEU A 230 -16.43 -3.27 -2.44
N GLY A 231 -15.75 -4.41 -2.47
CA GLY A 231 -15.87 -5.38 -3.55
C GLY A 231 -15.17 -4.92 -4.83
N ASN A 232 -14.99 -5.86 -5.76
CA ASN A 232 -14.24 -5.63 -7.00
C ASN A 232 -14.91 -4.60 -7.92
N GLU A 233 -16.23 -4.71 -8.09
CA GLU A 233 -17.03 -3.84 -8.97
C GLU A 233 -16.93 -2.37 -8.56
N LEU A 234 -17.23 -2.08 -7.30
CA LEU A 234 -17.23 -0.71 -6.80
C LEU A 234 -15.81 -0.15 -6.64
N ALA A 235 -14.84 -0.99 -6.25
CA ALA A 235 -13.43 -0.58 -6.21
C ALA A 235 -12.92 -0.19 -7.61
N ALA A 236 -13.27 -0.96 -8.65
CA ALA A 236 -12.97 -0.63 -10.05
C ALA A 236 -13.67 0.67 -10.48
N ALA A 237 -14.95 0.84 -10.13
CA ALA A 237 -15.70 2.05 -10.43
C ALA A 237 -15.04 3.31 -9.83
N HIS A 238 -14.65 3.25 -8.57
CA HIS A 238 -13.90 4.32 -7.90
C HIS A 238 -12.56 4.61 -8.59
N PHE A 239 -11.82 3.56 -8.94
CA PHE A 239 -10.52 3.67 -9.58
C PHE A 239 -10.59 4.42 -10.93
N ILE A 240 -11.57 4.07 -11.76
CA ILE A 240 -11.78 4.65 -13.11
C ILE A 240 -12.30 6.09 -13.01
N VAL A 241 -13.35 6.33 -12.23
CA VAL A 241 -14.00 7.65 -12.16
C VAL A 241 -13.06 8.70 -11.56
N HIS A 242 -12.26 8.33 -10.55
CA HIS A 242 -11.28 9.22 -9.95
C HIS A 242 -10.21 9.71 -10.95
N ARG A 243 -9.94 8.93 -12.01
CA ARG A 243 -8.93 9.25 -13.03
C ARG A 243 -9.52 9.89 -14.29
N GLY A 244 -10.79 10.29 -14.24
CA GLY A 244 -11.46 10.96 -15.35
C GLY A 244 -12.15 10.04 -16.35
N GLY A 245 -12.12 8.72 -16.11
CA GLY A 245 -12.95 7.76 -16.85
C GLY A 245 -14.42 7.82 -16.44
N ALA A 246 -15.25 7.04 -17.12
CA ALA A 246 -16.67 6.91 -16.80
C ALA A 246 -17.09 5.44 -16.69
N VAL A 247 -18.11 5.19 -15.88
CA VAL A 247 -18.64 3.84 -15.68
C VAL A 247 -20.16 3.82 -15.73
N LYS A 248 -20.71 2.66 -16.08
CA LYS A 248 -22.15 2.42 -16.15
C LYS A 248 -22.49 1.09 -15.48
N PHE A 249 -23.54 1.09 -14.67
CA PHE A 249 -24.04 -0.08 -13.96
C PHE A 249 -25.28 -0.65 -14.63
N TYR A 250 -25.54 -1.95 -14.48
CA TYR A 250 -26.79 -2.56 -14.99
C TYR A 250 -28.05 -1.94 -14.39
N THR A 251 -27.97 -1.46 -13.14
CA THR A 251 -29.11 -0.84 -12.45
C THR A 251 -29.43 0.56 -12.97
N GLN A 252 -28.49 1.22 -13.66
CA GLN A 252 -28.62 2.62 -14.06
C GLN A 252 -28.10 2.84 -15.48
N ASP A 253 -28.97 3.34 -16.36
CA ASP A 253 -28.59 3.58 -17.75
C ASP A 253 -27.65 4.81 -17.94
N LYS A 254 -27.41 5.57 -16.86
CA LYS A 254 -26.62 6.80 -16.88
C LYS A 254 -25.14 6.53 -16.60
N TRP A 255 -24.28 7.15 -17.41
CA TRP A 255 -22.84 7.21 -17.18
C TRP A 255 -22.49 8.08 -15.97
N ILE A 256 -21.62 7.54 -15.11
CA ILE A 256 -21.08 8.23 -13.94
C ILE A 256 -19.64 8.63 -14.26
N LYS A 257 -19.37 9.93 -14.23
CA LYS A 257 -18.06 10.56 -14.45
C LYS A 257 -17.82 11.59 -13.36
N ALA A 258 -16.55 11.90 -13.08
CA ALA A 258 -16.18 12.99 -12.19
C ALA A 258 -16.51 14.35 -12.81
N ASN A 259 -17.01 15.26 -11.98
CA ASN A 259 -17.21 16.66 -12.35
C ASN A 259 -15.86 17.37 -12.52
N GLU A 260 -15.87 18.62 -13.01
CA GLU A 260 -14.65 19.45 -13.15
C GLU A 260 -13.86 19.60 -11.83
N ASN A 261 -14.56 19.55 -10.69
CA ASN A 261 -13.97 19.59 -9.35
C ASN A 261 -13.52 18.21 -8.82
N GLN A 262 -13.45 17.17 -9.67
CA GLN A 262 -13.14 15.78 -9.32
C GLN A 262 -14.13 15.09 -8.35
N GLU A 263 -15.29 15.69 -8.11
CA GLU A 263 -16.34 15.08 -7.29
C GLU A 263 -17.22 14.13 -8.12
N TYR A 264 -17.59 12.99 -7.54
CA TYR A 264 -18.48 12.02 -8.16
C TYR A 264 -19.32 11.29 -7.11
N LYS A 265 -20.47 10.76 -7.55
CA LYS A 265 -21.46 10.10 -6.68
C LYS A 265 -21.37 8.59 -6.85
N LEU A 266 -20.63 7.93 -5.96
CA LEU A 266 -20.56 6.48 -5.85
C LEU A 266 -20.70 6.05 -4.37
N PRO A 267 -21.30 4.87 -4.10
CA PRO A 267 -21.45 4.34 -2.75
C PRO A 267 -20.13 4.24 -1.96
N ARG A 268 -20.23 4.40 -0.64
CA ARG A 268 -19.06 4.30 0.25
C ARG A 268 -18.80 2.90 0.78
N PHE A 269 -19.79 2.03 0.70
CA PHE A 269 -19.77 0.67 1.22
C PHE A 269 -20.17 -0.32 0.13
N TYR A 270 -19.85 -1.59 0.33
CA TYR A 270 -20.23 -2.66 -0.58
C TYR A 270 -21.76 -2.70 -0.79
N GLU A 271 -22.16 -2.72 -2.05
CA GLU A 271 -23.54 -2.85 -2.50
C GLU A 271 -23.60 -3.98 -3.56
N GLU A 272 -24.37 -5.04 -3.28
CA GLU A 272 -24.38 -6.25 -4.12
C GLU A 272 -25.10 -6.04 -5.48
N ASP A 273 -26.02 -5.07 -5.55
CA ASP A 273 -26.78 -4.72 -6.75
C ASP A 273 -25.98 -3.88 -7.76
N LYS A 274 -24.79 -3.40 -7.38
CA LYS A 274 -23.92 -2.58 -8.22
C LYS A 274 -22.95 -3.43 -9.02
N ILE A 275 -23.41 -3.90 -10.18
CA ILE A 275 -22.59 -4.65 -11.16
C ILE A 275 -22.30 -3.74 -12.35
N LEU A 276 -21.02 -3.64 -12.74
CA LEU A 276 -20.59 -2.86 -13.90
C LEU A 276 -21.02 -3.54 -15.19
N GLN A 277 -21.58 -2.75 -16.09
CA GLN A 277 -21.93 -3.14 -17.45
C GLN A 277 -20.93 -2.58 -18.46
N ALA A 278 -20.58 -1.30 -18.35
CA ALA A 278 -19.73 -0.61 -19.30
C ALA A 278 -18.68 0.25 -18.59
N ILE A 279 -17.47 0.28 -19.15
CA ILE A 279 -16.32 1.02 -18.63
C ILE A 279 -15.71 1.84 -19.76
N ASP A 280 -15.62 3.15 -19.57
CA ASP A 280 -15.01 4.09 -20.50
C ASP A 280 -13.72 4.64 -19.88
N CYS A 281 -12.59 4.27 -20.47
CA CYS A 281 -11.26 4.76 -20.11
C CYS A 281 -10.73 5.78 -21.13
N SER A 282 -11.61 6.39 -21.95
CA SER A 282 -11.17 7.27 -23.04
C SER A 282 -10.36 8.48 -22.52
N ASN A 283 -9.22 8.76 -23.15
CA ASN A 283 -8.27 9.83 -22.81
C ASN A 283 -7.75 9.78 -21.36
N MET A 284 -7.74 8.59 -20.74
CA MET A 284 -7.22 8.40 -19.38
C MET A 284 -5.72 8.04 -19.43
N ASN A 285 -4.94 8.55 -18.48
CA ASN A 285 -3.56 8.10 -18.30
C ASN A 285 -3.53 6.77 -17.51
N LEU A 286 -3.68 5.64 -18.21
CA LEU A 286 -3.75 4.31 -17.62
C LEU A 286 -2.50 3.49 -17.93
N TYR A 287 -1.86 2.95 -16.89
CA TYR A 287 -0.72 2.04 -17.01
C TYR A 287 -1.13 0.58 -16.82
N TYR A 288 -0.26 -0.34 -17.27
CA TYR A 288 -0.43 -1.78 -17.20
C TYR A 288 -0.74 -2.31 -15.78
N GLU A 289 -0.10 -1.74 -14.75
CA GLU A 289 -0.34 -2.07 -13.33
C GLU A 289 -1.76 -1.72 -12.90
N GLY A 290 -2.31 -0.63 -13.46
CA GLY A 290 -3.66 -0.15 -13.19
C GLY A 290 -4.76 -1.12 -13.63
N LEU A 291 -4.52 -1.89 -14.70
CA LEU A 291 -5.48 -2.87 -15.22
C LEU A 291 -5.80 -3.98 -14.23
N LEU A 292 -4.94 -4.25 -13.24
CA LEU A 292 -5.22 -5.23 -12.19
C LEU A 292 -6.42 -4.85 -11.32
N ASN A 293 -6.80 -3.57 -11.28
CA ASN A 293 -7.99 -3.11 -10.56
C ASN A 293 -9.29 -3.54 -11.24
N LEU A 294 -9.24 -3.94 -12.52
CA LEU A 294 -10.38 -4.44 -13.29
C LEU A 294 -10.51 -5.96 -13.22
N ARG A 295 -9.86 -6.58 -12.24
CA ARG A 295 -9.87 -8.03 -12.05
C ARG A 295 -11.20 -8.52 -11.48
N ASP A 296 -11.60 -9.72 -11.92
CA ASP A 296 -12.74 -10.48 -11.40
C ASP A 296 -14.05 -9.68 -11.42
N LEU A 297 -14.26 -8.91 -12.48
CA LEU A 297 -15.53 -8.23 -12.76
C LEU A 297 -16.51 -9.21 -13.40
N LYS A 298 -17.77 -9.19 -12.95
CA LYS A 298 -18.74 -10.24 -13.25
C LYS A 298 -19.22 -10.23 -14.70
N LYS A 299 -19.60 -9.06 -15.23
CA LYS A 299 -20.39 -8.94 -16.46
C LYS A 299 -20.11 -7.66 -17.26
N VAL A 300 -18.85 -7.24 -17.37
CA VAL A 300 -18.52 -6.08 -18.22
C VAL A 300 -18.67 -6.49 -19.68
N GLU A 301 -19.58 -5.81 -20.39
CA GLU A 301 -19.94 -6.06 -21.79
C GLU A 301 -19.28 -5.05 -22.74
N TRP A 302 -19.03 -3.82 -22.27
CA TRP A 302 -18.53 -2.72 -23.10
C TRP A 302 -17.30 -2.08 -22.45
N LEU A 303 -16.22 -1.97 -23.21
CA LEU A 303 -14.95 -1.42 -22.74
C LEU A 303 -14.33 -0.52 -23.82
N SER A 304 -13.91 0.69 -23.45
CA SER A 304 -13.17 1.58 -24.33
C SER A 304 -11.88 2.07 -23.70
N PHE A 305 -10.80 2.04 -24.46
CA PHE A 305 -9.49 2.60 -24.17
C PHE A 305 -9.10 3.68 -25.18
N ASN A 306 -10.08 4.36 -25.78
CA ASN A 306 -9.82 5.31 -26.85
C ASN A 306 -8.89 6.46 -26.40
N GLY A 307 -7.74 6.65 -27.06
CA GLY A 307 -6.81 7.73 -26.73
C GLY A 307 -5.97 7.48 -25.48
N VAL A 308 -5.79 6.22 -25.08
CA VAL A 308 -4.88 5.85 -23.98
C VAL A 308 -3.47 5.70 -24.55
N GLU A 309 -2.62 6.70 -24.33
CA GLU A 309 -1.25 6.74 -24.90
C GLU A 309 -0.38 5.53 -24.50
N GLN A 310 -0.52 5.06 -23.26
CA GLN A 310 0.33 4.01 -22.69
C GLN A 310 -0.17 2.58 -22.99
N PHE A 311 -1.23 2.45 -23.79
CA PHE A 311 -1.85 1.16 -24.07
C PHE A 311 -1.03 0.35 -25.09
N ASP A 312 -0.51 -0.79 -24.66
CA ASP A 312 0.41 -1.64 -25.41
C ASP A 312 -0.10 -3.08 -25.61
N ASP A 313 0.71 -3.92 -26.27
CA ASP A 313 0.39 -5.34 -26.50
C ASP A 313 0.16 -6.14 -25.21
N TRP A 314 0.84 -5.74 -24.13
CA TRP A 314 0.77 -6.42 -22.85
C TRP A 314 -0.55 -6.09 -22.15
N CYS A 315 -1.03 -4.85 -22.30
CA CYS A 315 -2.37 -4.46 -21.92
C CYS A 315 -3.42 -5.29 -22.66
N LEU A 316 -3.28 -5.50 -23.98
CA LEU A 316 -4.18 -6.34 -24.78
C LEU A 316 -4.24 -7.79 -24.28
N ASP A 317 -3.11 -8.45 -24.04
CA ASP A 317 -3.13 -9.82 -23.49
C ASP A 317 -3.73 -9.86 -22.08
N ARG A 318 -3.48 -8.84 -21.25
CA ARG A 318 -4.09 -8.78 -19.92
C ARG A 318 -5.61 -8.66 -20.01
N ILE A 319 -6.13 -7.74 -20.80
CA ILE A 319 -7.59 -7.57 -20.91
C ILE A 319 -8.26 -8.79 -21.56
N SER A 320 -7.59 -9.48 -22.48
CA SER A 320 -8.12 -10.71 -23.09
C SER A 320 -8.27 -11.85 -22.10
N ASN A 321 -7.37 -11.95 -21.13
CA ASN A 321 -7.52 -12.88 -20.02
C ASN A 321 -8.60 -12.42 -19.02
N LEU A 322 -8.66 -11.13 -18.69
CA LEU A 322 -9.60 -10.59 -17.69
C LEU A 322 -11.06 -10.69 -18.13
N PHE A 323 -11.37 -10.40 -19.39
CA PHE A 323 -12.74 -10.29 -19.89
C PHE A 323 -13.12 -11.35 -20.92
N SER A 324 -12.38 -12.46 -20.96
CA SER A 324 -12.56 -13.59 -21.89
C SER A 324 -14.02 -14.01 -22.12
N HIS A 325 -14.82 -14.08 -21.05
CA HIS A 325 -16.19 -14.58 -21.09
C HIS A 325 -17.29 -13.50 -21.19
N SER A 326 -17.00 -12.21 -20.97
CA SER A 326 -18.05 -11.20 -20.78
C SER A 326 -18.07 -10.11 -21.83
N LEU A 327 -16.92 -9.78 -22.43
CA LEU A 327 -16.81 -8.62 -23.29
C LEU A 327 -17.49 -8.84 -24.64
N ILE A 328 -18.26 -7.84 -25.07
CA ILE A 328 -19.00 -7.83 -26.34
C ILE A 328 -18.46 -6.72 -27.25
N TYR A 329 -18.12 -5.56 -26.69
CA TYR A 329 -17.62 -4.40 -27.41
C TYR A 329 -16.28 -3.96 -26.82
N LEU A 330 -15.29 -3.78 -27.70
CA LEU A 330 -13.96 -3.27 -27.35
C LEU A 330 -13.57 -2.13 -28.31
N ASP A 331 -13.23 -0.97 -27.78
CA ASP A 331 -12.71 0.17 -28.54
C ASP A 331 -11.27 0.48 -28.11
N ILE A 332 -10.33 0.37 -29.06
CA ILE A 332 -8.89 0.61 -28.85
C ILE A 332 -8.35 1.67 -29.82
N ARG A 333 -9.20 2.59 -30.26
CA ARG A 333 -8.80 3.70 -31.15
C ARG A 333 -7.85 4.69 -30.45
N ASN A 334 -7.14 5.47 -31.24
CA ASN A 334 -6.10 6.43 -30.89
C ASN A 334 -5.05 5.90 -29.90
N CYS A 335 -4.68 4.61 -30.03
CA CYS A 335 -3.69 3.98 -29.16
C CYS A 335 -2.39 3.71 -29.96
N PRO A 336 -1.29 4.44 -29.72
CA PRO A 336 -0.13 4.43 -30.61
C PRO A 336 0.80 3.21 -30.43
N ASN A 337 0.68 2.46 -29.34
CA ASN A 337 1.72 1.52 -28.88
C ASN A 337 1.34 0.03 -29.04
N TYR A 338 0.13 -0.30 -29.48
CA TYR A 338 -0.24 -1.69 -29.73
C TYR A 338 0.08 -2.10 -31.18
N THR A 339 0.34 -3.39 -31.37
CA THR A 339 0.79 -4.01 -32.62
C THR A 339 -0.10 -5.17 -33.01
N GLU A 340 0.18 -5.79 -34.16
CA GLU A 340 -0.50 -7.01 -34.61
C GLU A 340 -0.37 -8.17 -33.60
N ARG A 341 0.70 -8.19 -32.80
CA ARG A 341 0.93 -9.25 -31.81
C ARG A 341 -0.03 -9.15 -30.64
N GLY A 342 -0.27 -7.94 -30.15
CA GLY A 342 -1.25 -7.67 -29.11
C GLY A 342 -2.67 -7.98 -29.58
N LEU A 343 -2.99 -7.59 -30.82
CA LEU A 343 -4.29 -7.90 -31.43
C LEU A 343 -4.56 -9.40 -31.49
N GLY A 344 -3.52 -10.18 -31.82
CA GLY A 344 -3.57 -11.64 -31.81
C GLY A 344 -4.12 -12.20 -30.50
N ALA A 345 -3.83 -11.59 -29.34
CA ALA A 345 -4.29 -12.08 -28.03
C ALA A 345 -5.81 -12.05 -27.83
N LEU A 346 -6.56 -11.35 -28.68
CA LEU A 346 -8.03 -11.26 -28.61
C LEU A 346 -8.75 -12.56 -28.99
N TYR A 347 -8.04 -13.57 -29.53
CA TYR A 347 -8.63 -14.88 -29.83
C TYR A 347 -9.31 -15.54 -28.62
N LYS A 348 -8.90 -15.17 -27.39
CA LYS A 348 -9.45 -15.69 -26.13
C LYS A 348 -10.85 -15.14 -25.81
N MET A 349 -11.29 -14.08 -26.47
CA MET A 349 -12.58 -13.44 -26.23
C MET A 349 -13.66 -14.03 -27.15
N GLU A 350 -14.32 -15.09 -26.69
CA GLU A 350 -15.32 -15.82 -27.50
C GLU A 350 -16.59 -15.01 -27.78
N ASN A 351 -16.94 -14.09 -26.87
CA ASN A 351 -18.19 -13.32 -26.94
C ASN A 351 -18.03 -11.94 -27.58
N LEU A 352 -16.82 -11.58 -28.02
CA LEU A 352 -16.55 -10.28 -28.64
C LEU A 352 -17.26 -10.20 -29.99
N LYS A 353 -18.02 -9.14 -30.20
CA LYS A 353 -18.79 -8.90 -31.44
C LYS A 353 -18.34 -7.67 -32.19
N ILE A 354 -17.89 -6.64 -31.49
CA ILE A 354 -17.49 -5.38 -32.10
C ILE A 354 -16.11 -5.01 -31.57
N LEU A 355 -15.18 -4.80 -32.50
CA LEU A 355 -13.84 -4.31 -32.22
C LEU A 355 -13.58 -3.05 -33.04
N CYS A 356 -13.33 -1.93 -32.37
CA CYS A 356 -12.98 -0.67 -33.02
C CYS A 356 -11.46 -0.45 -32.99
N ILE A 357 -10.87 -0.27 -34.17
CA ILE A 357 -9.43 -0.03 -34.38
C ILE A 357 -9.20 1.25 -35.20
N ASP A 358 -7.97 1.76 -35.16
CA ASP A 358 -7.57 2.94 -35.95
C ASP A 358 -7.29 2.63 -37.42
N ASP A 359 -7.50 3.62 -38.29
CA ASP A 359 -7.17 3.61 -39.73
C ASP A 359 -5.67 3.80 -40.03
N LEU A 360 -4.81 3.89 -39.01
CA LEU A 360 -3.40 4.23 -39.18
C LEU A 360 -2.61 3.08 -39.83
N LEU A 361 -2.64 3.05 -41.17
CA LEU A 361 -1.78 2.32 -42.10
C LEU A 361 -1.48 0.89 -41.64
N MET A 362 -2.54 0.10 -41.67
CA MET A 362 -2.54 -1.34 -41.52
C MET A 362 -1.38 -1.95 -42.32
N THR A 363 -0.31 -2.33 -41.63
CA THR A 363 0.71 -3.18 -42.23
C THR A 363 0.00 -4.45 -42.70
N THR A 364 0.43 -5.07 -43.80
CA THR A 364 -0.18 -6.31 -44.29
C THR A 364 -0.32 -7.40 -43.21
N SER A 365 0.61 -7.42 -42.25
CA SER A 365 0.55 -8.27 -41.05
C SER A 365 -0.68 -8.00 -40.16
N PHE A 366 -1.08 -6.75 -40.01
CA PHE A 366 -2.22 -6.35 -39.20
C PHE A 366 -3.53 -6.77 -39.88
N GLU A 367 -3.66 -6.54 -41.19
CA GLU A 367 -4.82 -7.01 -41.97
C GLU A 367 -4.94 -8.54 -41.87
N MET A 368 -3.83 -9.26 -42.03
CA MET A 368 -3.79 -10.71 -41.89
C MET A 368 -4.25 -11.17 -40.49
N THR A 369 -3.83 -10.46 -39.44
CA THR A 369 -4.23 -10.79 -38.07
C THR A 369 -5.72 -10.54 -37.84
N CYS A 370 -6.27 -9.46 -38.40
CA CYS A 370 -7.71 -9.20 -38.37
C CYS A 370 -8.50 -10.31 -39.07
N LEU A 371 -8.05 -10.75 -40.25
CA LEU A 371 -8.66 -11.86 -40.97
C LEU A 371 -8.60 -13.17 -40.16
N MET A 372 -7.45 -13.46 -39.52
CA MET A 372 -7.32 -14.62 -38.64
C MET A 372 -8.26 -14.55 -37.43
N LEU A 373 -8.45 -13.36 -36.84
CA LEU A 373 -9.40 -13.19 -35.73
C LEU A 373 -10.85 -13.41 -36.18
N GLN A 374 -11.21 -12.94 -37.37
CA GLN A 374 -12.54 -13.20 -37.96
C GLN A 374 -12.74 -14.68 -38.31
N GLU A 375 -11.69 -15.40 -38.69
CA GLU A 375 -11.74 -16.85 -38.90
C GLU A 375 -12.02 -17.59 -37.57
N VAL A 376 -11.38 -17.16 -36.49
CA VAL A 376 -11.58 -17.73 -35.14
C VAL A 376 -12.96 -17.35 -34.56
N ASN A 377 -13.40 -16.10 -34.76
CA ASN A 377 -14.69 -15.61 -34.31
C ASN A 377 -15.46 -15.00 -35.51
N PRO A 378 -16.29 -15.81 -36.20
CA PRO A 378 -17.03 -15.37 -37.39
C PRO A 378 -18.09 -14.29 -37.12
N HIS A 379 -18.44 -14.05 -35.86
CA HIS A 379 -19.41 -13.03 -35.46
C HIS A 379 -18.75 -11.69 -35.09
N LEU A 380 -17.41 -11.62 -35.17
CA LEU A 380 -16.64 -10.42 -34.87
C LEU A 380 -16.67 -9.44 -36.05
N ASP A 381 -17.28 -8.28 -35.82
CA ASP A 381 -17.22 -7.12 -36.70
C ASP A 381 -16.06 -6.22 -36.29
N ILE A 382 -15.10 -6.03 -37.19
CA ILE A 382 -13.94 -5.17 -36.97
C ILE A 382 -14.21 -3.86 -37.71
N GLN A 383 -14.44 -2.80 -36.94
CA GLN A 383 -14.76 -1.47 -37.45
C GLN A 383 -13.52 -0.59 -37.40
N ILE A 384 -13.19 0.01 -38.52
CA ILE A 384 -12.12 1.00 -38.62
C ILE A 384 -12.75 2.36 -38.36
N GLY A 385 -12.27 3.07 -37.33
CA GLY A 385 -12.77 4.41 -37.01
C GLY A 385 -12.26 5.44 -38.02
N GLU A 386 -13.18 6.26 -38.56
CA GLU A 386 -12.85 7.49 -39.30
C GLU A 386 -12.24 8.58 -38.41
#